data_AF-A0A2S2QZ47-F1
#
_entry.id   AF-A0A2S2QZ47-F1
#
_cell.length_a   1.000
_cell.length_b   1.000
_cell.length_c   1.000
_cell.angle_alpha   90.00
_cell.angle_beta   90.00
_cell.angle_gamma   90.00
#
_symmetry.space_group_name_H-M   'P 1'
#
loop_
_entity.id
_entity.type
_entity.pdbx_description
1 polymer ?
#
loop_
_entity_poly.entity_id
_entity_poly.type
_entity_poly.pdbx_seq_one_letter_code
_entity_poly.pdbx_strand_id
1 'polypeptide(L)'
;LKAISSTIQRDPTAAHYKYHDDPYLIPVSNFQKRAYALSQESGRKAAHWIRNQHPDLFNHKVAFPPIEKFYPKVFYDESHELDENELKKVIEKGVVSDAITVYNLLSKNGIEISSDTQQALLELVCFYNNQDDIEEDWIEERWYTQVNKEREELRNTWK
;
A
#
# COMPACT_ATOMS: atom_id res chain seq x y z
N LEU A 1 19.56 -15.46 1.88
CA LEU A 1 19.19 -14.86 0.57
C LEU A 1 20.23 -13.86 0.08
N LYS A 2 20.53 -12.77 0.80
CA LYS A 2 21.50 -11.74 0.37
C LYS A 2 22.89 -12.27 -0.05
N ALA A 3 23.45 -13.18 0.74
CA ALA A 3 24.76 -13.80 0.43
C ALA A 3 24.75 -14.62 -0.87
N ILE A 4 23.64 -15.29 -1.19
CA ILE A 4 23.51 -16.06 -2.43
C ILE A 4 23.29 -15.12 -3.62
N SER A 5 22.42 -14.12 -3.48
CA SER A 5 22.18 -13.14 -4.55
C SER A 5 23.44 -12.34 -4.91
N SER A 6 24.34 -12.09 -3.95
CA SER A 6 25.61 -11.42 -4.25
C SER A 6 26.62 -12.28 -5.01
N THR A 7 26.47 -13.61 -4.97
CA THR A 7 27.38 -14.54 -5.66
C THR A 7 26.99 -14.83 -7.11
N ILE A 8 25.75 -14.51 -7.50
CA ILE A 8 25.18 -14.84 -8.81
C ILE A 8 25.04 -13.55 -9.63
N GLN A 9 25.49 -13.58 -10.89
CA GLN A 9 25.34 -12.46 -11.81
C GLN A 9 24.04 -12.57 -12.62
N ARG A 10 23.56 -11.45 -13.15
CA ARG A 10 22.39 -11.42 -14.03
C ARG A 10 22.71 -12.13 -15.35
N ASP A 11 21.84 -13.07 -15.73
CA ASP A 11 21.88 -13.70 -17.05
C ASP A 11 21.44 -12.69 -18.13
N PRO A 12 22.29 -12.41 -19.15
CA PRO A 12 21.93 -11.50 -20.24
C PRO A 12 20.95 -12.11 -21.25
N THR A 13 20.81 -13.43 -21.29
CA THR A 13 19.95 -14.15 -22.25
C THR A 13 18.55 -14.43 -21.72
N ALA A 14 18.39 -14.49 -20.39
CA ALA A 14 17.11 -14.72 -19.76
C ALA A 14 16.23 -13.46 -19.69
N ALA A 15 14.92 -13.66 -19.74
CA ALA A 15 13.95 -12.62 -19.41
C ALA A 15 14.05 -12.25 -17.92
N HIS A 16 13.57 -11.05 -17.56
CA HIS A 16 13.51 -10.65 -16.16
C HIS A 16 12.55 -11.56 -15.39
N TYR A 17 12.90 -11.99 -14.17
CA TYR A 17 12.11 -12.89 -13.30
C TYR A 17 10.65 -12.47 -13.08
N LYS A 18 10.31 -11.21 -13.36
CA LYS A 18 8.94 -10.70 -13.22
C LYS A 18 7.99 -11.23 -14.29
N TYR A 19 8.53 -11.76 -15.38
CA TYR A 19 7.76 -12.35 -16.47
C TYR A 19 7.85 -13.87 -16.40
N HIS A 20 6.82 -14.54 -16.91
CA HIS A 20 6.85 -15.98 -17.09
C HIS A 20 7.92 -16.36 -18.11
N ASP A 21 8.66 -17.44 -17.86
CA ASP A 21 9.65 -17.99 -18.79
C ASP A 21 8.96 -18.86 -19.86
N ASP A 22 8.00 -18.24 -20.55
CA ASP A 22 7.22 -18.81 -21.65
C ASP A 22 7.38 -17.89 -22.88
N PRO A 23 7.83 -18.39 -24.04
CA PRO A 23 8.03 -17.58 -25.24
C PRO A 23 6.82 -16.72 -25.65
N TYR A 24 5.60 -17.16 -25.36
CA TYR A 24 4.38 -16.41 -25.67
C TYR A 24 4.11 -15.26 -24.69
N LEU A 25 4.54 -15.40 -23.43
CA LEU A 25 4.26 -14.44 -22.35
C LEU A 25 5.42 -13.46 -22.09
N ILE A 26 6.58 -13.68 -22.70
CA ILE A 26 7.72 -12.76 -22.60
C ILE A 26 7.45 -11.50 -23.46
N PRO A 27 7.46 -10.29 -22.88
CA PRO A 27 7.18 -9.08 -23.65
C PRO A 27 8.35 -8.72 -24.58
N VAL A 28 8.03 -8.55 -25.87
CA VAL A 28 9.02 -8.22 -26.91
C VAL A 28 9.27 -6.72 -27.07
N SER A 29 8.35 -5.87 -26.59
CA SER A 29 8.44 -4.41 -26.72
C SER A 29 8.25 -3.68 -25.40
N ASN A 30 8.76 -2.44 -25.30
CA ASN A 30 8.56 -1.60 -24.10
C ASN A 30 7.09 -1.29 -23.84
N PHE A 31 6.28 -1.19 -24.89
CA PHE A 31 4.83 -1.04 -24.76
C PHE A 31 4.21 -2.26 -24.08
N GLN A 32 4.56 -3.48 -24.52
CA GLN A 32 4.08 -4.71 -23.88
C GLN A 32 4.58 -4.84 -22.44
N LYS A 33 5.85 -4.49 -22.16
CA LYS A 33 6.38 -4.48 -20.79
C LYS A 33 5.52 -3.63 -19.85
N ARG A 34 5.16 -2.41 -20.30
CA ARG A 34 4.27 -1.50 -19.57
C ARG A 34 2.86 -2.09 -19.44
N ALA A 35 2.29 -2.56 -20.55
CA ALA A 35 0.93 -3.11 -20.56
C ALA A 35 0.79 -4.31 -19.61
N TYR A 36 1.76 -5.23 -19.61
CA TYR A 36 1.74 -6.41 -18.75
C TYR A 36 1.88 -6.03 -17.26
N ALA A 37 2.81 -5.13 -16.94
CA ALA A 37 3.00 -4.66 -15.57
C ALA A 37 1.74 -3.97 -15.01
N LEU A 38 1.14 -3.05 -15.78
CA LEU A 38 -0.09 -2.36 -15.39
C LEU A 38 -1.29 -3.31 -15.31
N SER A 39 -1.36 -4.32 -16.19
CA SER A 39 -2.43 -5.32 -16.16
C SER A 39 -2.32 -6.25 -14.95
N GLN A 40 -1.10 -6.60 -14.54
CA GLN A 40 -0.87 -7.40 -13.33
C GLN A 40 -1.26 -6.62 -12.07
N GLU A 41 -0.86 -5.35 -12.00
CA GLU A 41 -1.22 -4.50 -10.86
C GLU A 41 -2.72 -4.20 -10.81
N SER A 42 -3.38 -3.96 -11.95
CA SER A 42 -4.84 -3.78 -11.98
C SER A 42 -5.59 -5.04 -11.51
N GLY A 43 -5.15 -6.23 -11.92
CA GLY A 43 -5.67 -7.50 -11.42
C GLY A 43 -5.49 -7.66 -9.91
N ARG A 44 -4.31 -7.30 -9.39
CA ARG A 44 -4.06 -7.27 -7.94
C ARG A 44 -5.00 -6.27 -7.23
N LYS A 45 -5.16 -5.05 -7.74
CA LYS A 45 -6.08 -4.05 -7.17
C LYS A 45 -7.52 -4.57 -7.13
N ALA A 46 -7.99 -5.19 -8.21
CA ALA A 46 -9.32 -5.80 -8.25
C ALA A 46 -9.47 -6.90 -7.19
N ALA A 47 -8.46 -7.77 -7.03
CA ALA A 47 -8.48 -8.80 -5.98
C ALA A 47 -8.47 -8.20 -4.56
N HIS A 48 -7.67 -7.16 -4.31
CA HIS A 48 -7.68 -6.43 -3.04
C HIS A 48 -9.03 -5.77 -2.76
N TRP A 49 -9.68 -5.21 -3.79
CA TRP A 49 -11.01 -4.64 -3.66
C TRP A 49 -12.04 -5.70 -3.27
N ILE A 50 -12.07 -6.85 -3.95
CA ILE A 50 -12.97 -7.97 -3.61
C ILE A 50 -12.73 -8.43 -2.17
N ARG A 51 -11.46 -8.58 -1.77
CA ARG A 51 -11.08 -8.96 -0.40
C ARG A 51 -11.60 -7.98 0.65
N ASN A 52 -11.56 -6.69 0.36
CA ASN A 52 -12.03 -5.66 1.28
C ASN A 52 -13.57 -5.55 1.29
N GLN A 53 -14.25 -5.83 0.18
CA GLN A 53 -15.73 -5.82 0.10
C GLN A 53 -16.38 -7.04 0.76
N HIS A 54 -15.70 -8.19 0.74
CA HIS A 54 -16.17 -9.42 1.38
C HIS A 54 -15.16 -9.98 2.38
N PRO A 55 -14.85 -9.27 3.49
CA PRO A 55 -13.87 -9.73 4.49
C PRO A 55 -14.23 -11.07 5.13
N ASP A 56 -15.54 -11.36 5.22
CA ASP A 56 -16.12 -12.56 5.80
C ASP A 56 -15.66 -13.86 5.13
N LEU A 57 -15.36 -13.80 3.83
CA LEU A 57 -14.85 -14.93 3.05
C LEU A 57 -13.38 -15.24 3.34
N PHE A 58 -12.63 -14.30 3.93
CA PHE A 58 -11.17 -14.41 4.14
C PHE A 58 -10.79 -14.66 5.60
N ASN A 59 -11.66 -15.34 6.35
CA ASN A 59 -11.46 -15.64 7.77
C ASN A 59 -10.55 -16.85 8.06
N HIS A 60 -10.19 -17.63 7.04
CA HIS A 60 -9.37 -18.83 7.22
C HIS A 60 -7.91 -18.49 7.50
N LYS A 61 -7.46 -18.69 8.75
CA LYS A 61 -6.12 -18.36 9.24
C LYS A 61 -5.35 -19.63 9.61
N VAL A 62 -4.37 -20.02 8.80
CA VAL A 62 -3.54 -21.22 9.01
C VAL A 62 -2.15 -20.89 9.56
N ALA A 63 -1.62 -19.72 9.21
CA ALA A 63 -0.26 -19.32 9.58
C ALA A 63 -0.12 -19.05 11.09
N PHE A 64 0.96 -19.57 11.68
CA PHE A 64 1.36 -19.29 13.06
C PHE A 64 2.83 -18.82 13.07
N PRO A 65 3.13 -17.54 13.34
CA PRO A 65 2.21 -16.47 13.73
C PRO A 65 1.32 -15.96 12.57
N PRO A 66 0.19 -15.30 12.88
CA PRO A 66 -0.66 -14.69 11.86
C PRO A 66 0.09 -13.59 11.09
N ILE A 67 -0.15 -13.52 9.77
CA ILE A 67 0.44 -12.50 8.90
C ILE A 67 -0.59 -11.41 8.62
N GLU A 68 -0.57 -10.35 9.41
CA GLU A 68 -1.57 -9.27 9.38
C GLU A 68 -1.62 -8.51 8.04
N LYS A 69 -0.50 -8.42 7.31
CA LYS A 69 -0.42 -7.77 5.99
C LYS A 69 -1.41 -8.36 4.96
N PHE A 70 -1.79 -9.64 5.13
CA PHE A 70 -2.72 -10.31 4.21
C PHE A 70 -4.19 -10.19 4.62
N TYR A 71 -4.49 -9.61 5.77
CA TYR A 71 -5.87 -9.41 6.19
C TYR A 71 -6.58 -8.31 5.38
N PRO A 72 -7.92 -8.37 5.28
CA PRO A 72 -8.71 -7.27 4.75
C PRO A 72 -8.39 -5.96 5.49
N LYS A 73 -8.39 -4.83 4.76
CA LYS A 73 -8.22 -3.52 5.40
C LYS A 73 -9.45 -3.23 6.28
N VAL A 74 -9.23 -2.71 7.49
CA VAL A 74 -10.30 -2.28 8.40
C VAL A 74 -10.77 -0.91 7.95
N PHE A 75 -12.08 -0.69 7.88
CA PHE A 75 -12.66 0.62 7.64
C PHE A 75 -13.31 1.12 8.94
N TYR A 76 -13.05 2.36 9.31
CA TYR A 76 -13.57 2.95 10.54
C TYR A 76 -14.84 3.75 10.23
N ASP A 77 -15.97 3.15 10.56
CA ASP A 77 -17.30 3.75 10.44
C ASP A 77 -17.88 4.15 11.80
N GLU A 78 -18.89 5.03 11.77
CA GLU A 78 -19.64 5.48 12.96
C GLU A 78 -20.35 4.34 13.71
N SER A 79 -20.57 3.19 13.04
CA SER A 79 -21.19 2.01 13.64
C SER A 79 -20.26 1.18 14.51
N HIS A 80 -18.93 1.40 14.43
CA HIS A 80 -17.98 0.62 15.21
C HIS A 80 -17.82 1.21 16.61
N GLU A 81 -17.90 0.35 17.63
CA GLU A 81 -17.49 0.70 18.99
C GLU A 81 -15.96 0.84 19.00
N LEU A 82 -15.48 2.09 19.06
CA LEU A 82 -14.07 2.42 19.04
C LEU A 82 -13.60 2.82 20.44
N ASP A 83 -12.45 2.29 20.83
CA ASP A 83 -11.78 2.60 22.09
C ASP A 83 -10.49 3.39 21.85
N GLU A 84 -9.95 4.02 22.90
CA GLU A 84 -8.63 4.67 22.86
C GLU A 84 -7.50 3.71 22.40
N ASN A 85 -7.64 2.42 22.72
CA ASN A 85 -6.67 1.40 22.30
C ASN A 85 -6.63 1.20 20.79
N GLU A 86 -7.74 1.38 20.07
CA GLU A 86 -7.74 1.31 18.61
C GLU A 86 -7.00 2.51 18.02
N LEU A 87 -7.17 3.71 18.60
CA LEU A 87 -6.40 4.88 18.19
C LEU A 87 -4.88 4.65 18.36
N LYS A 88 -4.45 4.07 19.49
CA LYS A 88 -3.03 3.71 19.71
C LYS A 88 -2.51 2.76 18.62
N LYS A 89 -3.26 1.70 18.29
CA LYS A 89 -2.87 0.75 17.24
C LYS A 89 -2.75 1.40 15.87
N VAL A 90 -3.63 2.35 15.53
CA VAL A 90 -3.56 3.06 14.25
C VAL A 90 -2.35 4.00 14.19
N ILE A 91 -2.04 4.68 15.30
CA ILE A 91 -0.83 5.50 15.42
C ILE A 91 0.44 4.65 15.24
N GLU A 92 0.49 3.47 15.87
CA GLU A 92 1.61 2.53 15.72
C GLU A 92 1.78 2.01 14.28
N LYS A 93 0.67 1.87 13.54
CA LYS A 93 0.69 1.48 12.12
C LYS A 93 1.14 2.61 11.18
N GLY A 94 1.16 3.86 11.66
CA GLY A 94 1.58 5.02 10.88
C GLY A 94 0.59 5.45 9.79
N VAL A 95 -0.68 5.06 9.86
CA VAL A 95 -1.70 5.46 8.88
C VAL A 95 -2.40 6.73 9.37
N VAL A 96 -2.07 7.86 8.74
CA VAL A 96 -2.47 9.20 9.18
C VAL A 96 -3.95 9.44 8.92
N SER A 97 -4.43 9.07 7.72
CA SER A 97 -5.85 9.21 7.35
C SER A 97 -6.76 8.48 8.32
N ASP A 98 -6.47 7.20 8.58
CA ASP A 98 -7.21 6.39 9.55
C ASP A 98 -7.13 7.00 10.96
N ALA A 99 -5.95 7.45 11.41
CA ALA A 99 -5.78 8.04 12.74
C ALA A 99 -6.67 9.28 12.94
N ILE A 100 -6.75 10.15 11.92
CA ILE A 100 -7.62 11.33 11.92
C ILE A 100 -9.09 10.93 11.96
N THR A 101 -9.49 9.92 11.17
CA THR A 101 -10.89 9.45 11.17
C THR A 101 -11.29 8.87 12.52
N VAL A 102 -10.47 8.02 13.13
CA VAL A 102 -10.72 7.42 14.44
C VAL A 102 -10.80 8.49 15.52
N TYR A 103 -9.87 9.46 15.52
CA TYR A 103 -9.91 10.57 16.48
C TYR A 103 -11.21 11.38 16.37
N ASN A 104 -11.65 11.70 15.16
CA ASN A 104 -12.89 12.43 14.93
C ASN A 104 -14.12 11.63 15.41
N LEU A 105 -14.12 10.31 15.22
CA LEU A 105 -15.19 9.42 15.70
C LEU A 105 -15.23 9.36 17.24
N LEU A 106 -14.07 9.22 17.89
CA LEU A 106 -13.97 9.23 19.36
C LEU A 106 -14.43 10.57 19.94
N SER A 107 -14.05 11.68 19.31
CA SER A 107 -14.48 13.02 19.73
C SER A 107 -15.99 13.22 19.61
N LYS A 108 -16.61 12.73 18.52
CA LYS A 108 -18.07 12.75 18.35
C LYS A 108 -18.80 11.94 19.44
N ASN A 109 -18.25 10.80 19.83
CA ASN A 109 -18.81 9.93 20.86
C ASN A 109 -18.57 10.44 22.29
N GLY A 110 -17.81 11.53 22.45
CA GLY A 110 -17.53 12.14 23.76
C GLY A 110 -16.61 11.30 24.65
N ILE A 111 -15.78 10.44 24.05
CA ILE A 111 -14.81 9.60 24.79
C ILE A 111 -13.61 10.46 25.15
N GLU A 112 -13.23 10.49 26.43
CA GLU A 112 -12.02 11.19 26.88
C GLU A 112 -10.77 10.45 26.39
N ILE A 113 -9.85 11.21 25.78
CA ILE A 113 -8.60 10.68 25.22
C ILE A 113 -7.46 11.16 26.11
N SER A 114 -6.56 10.24 26.49
CA SER A 114 -5.37 10.58 27.29
C SER A 114 -4.49 11.64 26.62
N SER A 115 -3.85 12.49 27.42
CA SER A 115 -2.89 13.49 26.94
C SER A 115 -1.75 12.85 26.14
N ASP A 116 -1.31 11.66 26.55
CA ASP A 116 -0.19 10.97 25.92
C ASP A 116 -0.54 10.53 24.50
N THR A 117 -1.78 10.05 24.29
CA THR A 117 -2.28 9.70 22.96
C THR A 117 -2.50 10.89 22.06
N GLN A 118 -2.94 12.03 22.61
CA GLN A 118 -3.07 13.26 21.84
C GLN A 118 -1.71 13.76 21.36
N GLN A 119 -0.70 13.70 22.23
CA GLN A 119 0.67 14.05 21.89
C GLN A 119 1.22 13.14 20.78
N ALA A 120 1.04 11.81 20.89
CA ALA A 120 1.47 10.86 19.87
C ALA A 120 0.76 11.08 18.52
N LEU A 121 -0.54 11.39 18.53
CA LEU A 121 -1.29 11.72 17.32
C LEU A 121 -0.75 12.99 16.65
N LEU A 122 -0.45 14.02 17.44
CA LEU A 122 0.12 15.27 16.95
C LEU A 122 1.50 15.05 16.33
N GLU A 123 2.36 14.25 16.97
CA GLU A 123 3.67 13.89 16.43
C GLU A 123 3.57 13.17 15.09
N LEU A 124 2.65 12.19 14.98
CA LEU A 124 2.38 11.47 13.74
C LEU A 124 1.97 12.44 12.61
N VAL A 125 0.96 13.28 12.88
CA VAL A 125 0.43 14.24 11.91
C VAL A 125 1.49 15.25 11.47
N CYS A 126 2.29 15.76 12.41
CA CYS A 126 3.35 16.71 12.13
C CYS A 126 4.50 16.09 11.32
N PHE A 127 4.89 14.85 11.65
CA PHE A 127 5.95 14.14 10.95
C PHE A 127 5.58 13.87 9.48
N TYR A 128 4.35 13.42 9.26
CA TYR A 128 3.83 13.08 7.95
C TYR A 128 3.19 14.24 7.18
N ASN A 129 3.16 15.44 7.78
CA ASN A 129 2.56 16.64 7.21
C ASN A 129 1.12 16.40 6.68
N ASN A 130 0.30 15.69 7.46
CA ASN A 130 -1.08 15.29 7.09
C ASN A 130 -1.20 14.40 5.83
N GLN A 131 -0.14 13.71 5.41
CA GLN A 131 -0.17 12.83 4.23
C GLN A 131 0.22 11.42 4.61
N ASP A 132 -0.53 10.42 4.13
CA ASP A 132 -0.13 9.04 4.31
C ASP A 132 1.19 8.75 3.60
N ASP A 133 1.95 7.84 4.19
CA ASP A 133 3.16 7.31 3.57
C ASP A 133 2.86 6.67 2.22
N ILE A 134 3.85 6.71 1.34
CA ILE A 134 3.69 6.14 0.01
C ILE A 134 3.59 4.61 0.15
N GLU A 135 2.44 4.03 -0.21
CA GLU A 135 2.22 2.58 -0.14
C GLU A 135 3.39 1.84 -0.80
N GLU A 136 3.96 0.81 -0.15
CA GLU A 136 5.02 0.00 -0.77
C GLU A 136 4.51 -0.77 -2.00
N ASP A 137 3.20 -1.02 -2.08
CA ASP A 137 2.56 -1.68 -3.20
C ASP A 137 2.50 -0.77 -4.45
N TRP A 138 2.18 -1.33 -5.62
CA TRP A 138 1.96 -0.58 -6.87
C TRP A 138 3.19 0.18 -7.38
N ILE A 139 4.37 -0.45 -7.31
CA ILE A 139 5.64 0.16 -7.73
C ILE A 139 5.65 0.43 -9.23
N GLU A 140 5.11 -0.48 -10.06
CA GLU A 140 5.19 -0.35 -11.52
C GLU A 140 4.27 0.78 -12.01
N GLU A 141 3.05 0.88 -11.50
CA GLU A 141 2.12 1.97 -11.84
C GLU A 141 2.68 3.32 -11.40
N ARG A 142 3.27 3.43 -10.20
CA ARG A 142 3.94 4.66 -9.77
C ARG A 142 5.08 5.03 -10.70
N TRP A 143 5.96 4.07 -11.01
CA TRP A 143 7.07 4.27 -11.94
C TRP A 143 6.58 4.78 -13.30
N TYR A 144 5.59 4.11 -13.89
CA TYR A 144 5.05 4.52 -15.20
C TYR A 144 4.26 5.83 -15.16
N THR A 145 3.70 6.21 -14.01
CA THR A 145 2.97 7.48 -13.84
C THR A 145 3.93 8.65 -13.65
N GLN A 146 4.94 8.51 -12.80
CA GLN A 146 5.95 9.54 -12.56
C GLN A 146 6.73 9.88 -13.84
N VAL A 147 7.11 8.86 -14.61
CA VAL A 147 7.78 9.05 -15.91
C VAL A 147 6.91 9.85 -16.89
N ASN A 148 5.58 9.72 -16.84
CA ASN A 148 4.72 10.54 -17.70
C ASN A 148 4.63 11.99 -17.19
N LYS A 149 4.54 12.19 -15.87
CA LYS A 149 4.46 13.52 -15.25
C LYS A 149 5.69 14.36 -15.56
N GLU A 150 6.90 13.81 -15.40
CA GLU A 150 8.15 14.49 -15.74
C GLU A 150 8.19 14.87 -17.24
N ARG A 151 7.71 13.99 -18.12
CA ARG A 151 7.65 14.27 -19.57
C ARG A 151 6.62 15.34 -19.93
N GLU A 152 5.51 15.43 -19.20
CA GLU A 152 4.50 16.46 -19.39
C GLU A 152 4.98 17.82 -18.88
N GLU A 153 5.65 17.86 -17.72
CA GLU A 153 6.25 19.08 -17.17
C GLU A 153 7.31 19.65 -18.12
N LEU A 154 8.18 18.80 -18.68
CA LEU A 154 9.20 19.20 -19.66
C LEU A 154 8.62 19.61 -21.03
N ARG A 155 7.41 19.16 -21.37
CA ARG A 155 6.74 19.55 -22.63
C ARG A 155 6.20 20.97 -22.61
N ASN A 156 5.87 21.49 -21.43
CA ASN A 156 5.24 22.80 -21.25
C ASN A 156 6.24 23.91 -20.90
N THR A 157 7.55 23.66 -20.99
CA THR A 157 8.57 24.69 -20.84
C THR A 157 9.02 25.22 -22.19
N TRP A 158 8.83 26.51 -22.43
CA TRP A 158 9.40 27.21 -23.59
C TRP A 158 10.94 27.27 -23.46
N LYS A 159 11.66 27.00 -24.55
CA LYS A 159 13.11 27.21 -24.66
C LYS A 159 13.42 28.62 -25.15
#